data_AF-A0A1G2VB01-F1
#
_entry.id   AF-A0A1G2VB01-F1
#
_cell.length_a   1.000
_cell.length_b   1.000
_cell.length_c   1.000
_cell.angle_alpha   90.00
_cell.angle_beta   90.00
_cell.angle_gamma   90.00
#
_symmetry.space_group_name_H-M   'P 1'
#
loop_
_entity.id
_entity.type
_entity.pdbx_description
1 polymer ?
#
loop_
_entity_poly.entity_id
_entity_poly.type
_entity_poly.pdbx_seq_one_letter_code
_entity_poly.pdbx_strand_id
1 'polypeptide(L)'
;MRRFAVYGFIALLAFLITYIFLSSESGKAFLAQVQGDEREVAYLLRSDPCAADESSYDCWEEYYARIIGKHGSHVALLDLKGRYEQGGYPRLYCHTLLHPIGEAAGHEYSSVAAAYAKGDTFCRSGYYHGVLEGVFGHEGSEQLLHNLDSLCAEVKGKERYSYDYFSCVHGIGHGLMAYSDHELFESLEGCDKLSGEWEKSSCHGGVFMENVISDMPDEPSKYLKRDDPLYPCNAVADTYRYQCYLMQTSHMLTIYDGDFAKVFAACSGVEAKYRAPCYQSLGRDASGWSYGSIDEVAAYCTQGRTAEQRAECLAGAGVDFIQSQGAEAARELCKWEEGGNICSQAVEQSLGAL
;
A
#
# COMPACT_ATOMS: atom_id res chain seq x y z
N MET A 1 6.96 43.83 5.04
CA MET A 1 7.92 43.89 6.16
C MET A 1 7.49 43.06 7.39
N ARG A 2 6.27 43.19 7.93
CA ARG A 2 5.82 42.40 9.11
C ARG A 2 5.86 40.87 8.95
N ARG A 3 5.47 40.32 7.78
CA ARG A 3 5.51 38.86 7.54
C ARG A 3 6.93 38.29 7.50
N PHE A 4 7.90 39.01 6.91
CA PHE A 4 9.30 38.60 6.87
C PHE A 4 9.95 38.54 8.25
N ALA A 5 9.59 39.45 9.16
CA ALA A 5 10.07 39.41 10.55
C ALA A 5 9.52 38.20 11.33
N VAL A 6 8.27 37.79 11.07
CA VAL A 6 7.66 36.61 11.70
C VAL A 6 8.31 35.32 11.19
N TYR A 7 8.52 35.18 9.87
CA TYR A 7 9.22 34.02 9.31
C TYR A 7 10.69 33.94 9.76
N GLY A 8 11.38 35.08 9.85
CA GLY A 8 12.74 35.16 10.37
C GLY A 8 12.83 34.73 11.84
N PHE A 9 11.86 35.14 12.66
CA PHE A 9 11.80 34.73 14.06
C PHE A 9 11.50 33.23 14.23
N ILE A 10 10.56 32.69 13.46
CA ILE A 10 10.23 31.24 13.46
C ILE A 10 11.46 30.41 13.06
N ALA A 11 12.17 30.80 12.00
CA ALA A 11 13.37 30.10 11.55
C ALA A 11 14.49 30.13 12.60
N LEU A 12 14.70 31.27 13.26
CA LEU A 12 15.67 31.42 14.35
C LEU A 12 15.30 30.55 15.55
N LEU A 13 14.01 30.50 15.90
CA LEU A 13 13.51 29.68 16.99
C LEU A 13 13.69 28.18 16.70
N ALA A 14 13.33 27.75 15.49
CA ALA A 14 13.53 26.36 15.04
C ALA A 14 15.02 25.99 15.06
N PHE A 15 15.89 26.87 14.56
CA PHE A 15 17.34 26.66 14.61
C PHE A 15 17.85 26.53 16.06
N LEU A 16 17.39 27.41 16.96
CA LEU A 16 17.78 27.36 18.37
C LEU A 16 17.32 26.05 19.03
N ILE A 17 16.08 25.63 18.78
CA ILE A 17 15.52 24.38 19.32
C ILE A 17 16.31 23.18 18.82
N THR A 18 16.57 23.10 17.51
CA THR A 18 17.38 22.02 16.92
C THR A 18 18.79 22.04 17.50
N TYR A 19 19.43 23.21 17.62
CA TYR A 19 20.77 23.32 18.21
C TYR A 19 20.79 22.87 19.67
N ILE A 20 19.80 23.27 20.48
CA ILE A 20 19.66 22.86 21.88
C ILE A 20 19.46 21.34 21.97
N PHE A 21 18.58 20.77 21.14
CA PHE A 21 18.33 19.33 21.11
C PHE A 21 19.61 18.56 20.73
N LEU A 22 20.24 18.90 19.60
CA LEU A 22 21.44 18.22 19.11
C LEU A 22 22.64 18.36 20.07
N SER A 23 22.68 19.43 20.87
CA SER A 23 23.70 19.64 21.90
C SER A 23 23.42 18.89 23.21
N SER A 24 22.19 18.41 23.40
CA SER A 24 21.81 17.59 24.56
C SER A 24 22.36 16.17 24.45
N GLU A 25 22.47 15.46 25.58
CA GLU A 25 22.88 14.04 25.58
C GLU A 25 21.92 13.17 24.75
N SER A 26 20.61 13.46 24.80
CA SER A 26 19.61 12.79 23.97
C SER A 26 19.82 13.04 22.47
N GLY A 27 20.18 14.27 22.08
CA GLY A 27 20.45 14.59 20.69
C GLY A 27 21.77 13.99 20.18
N LYS A 28 22.81 13.95 21.01
CA LYS A 28 24.06 13.25 20.68
C LYS A 28 23.84 11.75 20.52
N ALA A 29 23.07 11.14 21.43
CA ALA A 29 22.72 9.72 21.34
C ALA A 29 21.91 9.42 20.07
N PHE A 30 20.94 10.27 19.74
CA PHE A 30 20.17 10.17 18.50
C PHE A 30 21.07 10.27 17.25
N LEU A 31 21.98 11.24 17.19
CA LEU A 31 22.92 11.37 16.07
C LEU A 31 23.86 10.16 15.96
N ALA A 32 24.35 9.65 17.10
CA ALA A 32 25.21 8.47 17.11
C ALA A 32 24.46 7.22 16.62
N GLN A 33 23.18 7.08 16.98
CA GLN A 33 22.32 6.02 16.47
C GLN A 33 22.13 6.13 14.95
N VAL A 34 21.72 7.31 14.44
CA VAL A 34 21.53 7.52 12.99
C VAL A 34 22.82 7.23 12.21
N GLN A 35 23.96 7.72 12.69
CA GLN A 35 25.26 7.43 12.06
C GLN A 35 25.66 5.95 12.15
N GLY A 36 25.25 5.26 13.22
CA GLY A 36 25.42 3.82 13.37
C GLY A 36 24.60 3.03 12.36
N ASP A 37 23.32 3.36 12.25
CA ASP A 37 22.35 2.73 11.35
C ASP A 37 22.79 2.93 9.88
N GLU A 38 23.18 4.15 9.48
CA GLU A 38 23.70 4.42 8.13
C GLU A 38 24.96 3.59 7.80
N ARG A 39 25.87 3.42 8.77
CA ARG A 39 27.08 2.61 8.58
C ARG A 39 26.76 1.13 8.45
N GLU A 40 25.82 0.64 9.24
CA GLU A 40 25.39 -0.76 9.20
C GLU A 40 24.69 -1.06 7.86
N VAL A 41 23.74 -0.20 7.44
CA VAL A 41 23.08 -0.33 6.12
C VAL A 41 24.12 -0.29 5.00
N ALA A 42 25.07 0.64 5.03
CA ALA A 42 26.15 0.71 4.05
C ALA A 42 27.10 -0.50 4.08
N TYR A 43 27.14 -1.26 5.17
CA TYR A 43 27.86 -2.52 5.26
C TYR A 43 27.03 -3.67 4.65
N LEU A 44 25.75 -3.78 5.02
CA LEU A 44 24.81 -4.81 4.52
C LEU A 44 24.62 -4.75 3.01
N LEU A 45 24.54 -3.55 2.44
CA LEU A 45 24.36 -3.32 1.00
C LEU A 45 25.56 -3.73 0.13
N ARG A 46 26.71 -4.10 0.71
CA ARG A 46 27.90 -4.53 -0.05
C ARG A 46 27.81 -5.96 -0.55
N SER A 47 26.89 -6.75 0.00
CA SER A 47 26.68 -8.15 -0.37
C SER A 47 25.22 -8.39 -0.75
N ASP A 48 25.04 -9.19 -1.79
CA ASP A 48 23.75 -9.78 -2.11
C ASP A 48 23.53 -11.00 -1.20
N PRO A 49 22.54 -10.97 -0.30
CA PRO A 49 22.25 -12.10 0.59
C PRO A 49 21.62 -13.27 -0.14
N CYS A 50 21.07 -13.06 -1.34
CA CYS A 50 20.26 -14.03 -2.08
C CYS A 50 20.67 -14.07 -3.57
N ALA A 51 21.90 -14.54 -3.84
CA ALA A 51 22.47 -14.59 -5.18
C ALA A 51 21.62 -15.42 -6.18
N ALA A 52 21.79 -15.10 -7.47
CA ALA A 52 20.86 -15.29 -8.59
C ALA A 52 20.42 -16.73 -8.96
N ASP A 53 20.88 -17.75 -8.23
CA ASP A 53 20.51 -19.16 -8.38
C ASP A 53 19.39 -19.60 -7.40
N GLU A 54 19.12 -18.81 -6.35
CA GLU A 54 18.11 -19.08 -5.32
C GLU A 54 17.40 -17.80 -4.83
N SER A 55 16.93 -16.94 -5.74
CA SER A 55 16.09 -15.79 -5.36
C SER A 55 14.64 -16.21 -5.10
N SER A 56 14.45 -17.17 -4.18
CA SER A 56 13.15 -17.48 -3.60
C SER A 56 12.74 -16.39 -2.61
N TYR A 57 11.44 -16.26 -2.40
CA TYR A 57 10.88 -15.45 -1.33
C TYR A 57 11.50 -15.82 0.02
N ASP A 58 11.68 -17.12 0.28
CA ASP A 58 12.23 -17.68 1.52
C ASP A 58 13.60 -17.11 1.89
N CYS A 59 14.51 -16.92 0.91
CA CYS A 59 15.83 -16.34 1.20
C CYS A 59 15.72 -14.91 1.73
N TRP A 60 14.84 -14.11 1.12
CA TRP A 60 14.63 -12.72 1.52
C TRP A 60 13.88 -12.61 2.84
N GLU A 61 12.91 -13.50 3.08
CA GLU A 61 12.21 -13.62 4.36
C GLU A 61 13.21 -13.93 5.49
N GLU A 62 14.04 -14.97 5.32
CA GLU A 62 15.08 -15.31 6.30
C GLU A 62 16.09 -14.19 6.50
N TYR A 63 16.46 -13.49 5.42
CA TYR A 63 17.35 -12.34 5.49
C TYR A 63 16.75 -11.23 6.36
N TYR A 64 15.53 -10.81 6.09
CA TYR A 64 14.89 -9.74 6.85
C TYR A 64 14.60 -10.16 8.30
N ALA A 65 14.23 -11.42 8.55
CA ALA A 65 14.11 -11.95 9.91
C ALA A 65 15.43 -11.79 10.71
N ARG A 66 16.59 -12.06 10.09
CA ARG A 66 17.90 -11.85 10.72
C ARG A 66 18.22 -10.38 10.97
N ILE A 67 17.93 -9.49 10.02
CA ILE A 67 18.18 -8.06 10.18
C ILE A 67 17.30 -7.47 11.27
N ILE A 68 16.00 -7.80 11.25
CA ILE A 68 15.04 -7.39 12.29
C ILE A 68 15.50 -7.86 13.66
N GLY A 69 15.84 -9.14 13.83
CA GLY A 69 16.25 -9.68 15.12
C GLY A 69 17.54 -9.07 15.68
N LYS A 70 18.45 -8.58 14.83
CA LYS A 70 19.73 -8.01 15.25
C LYS A 70 19.74 -6.49 15.37
N HIS A 71 18.97 -5.80 14.53
CA HIS A 71 19.06 -4.35 14.36
C HIS A 71 17.72 -3.62 14.48
N GLY A 72 16.61 -4.34 14.57
CA GLY A 72 15.26 -3.78 14.61
C GLY A 72 14.67 -3.49 13.22
N SER A 73 13.37 -3.20 13.21
CA SER A 73 12.59 -2.92 12.01
C SER A 73 13.08 -1.69 11.24
N HIS A 74 13.59 -0.68 11.96
CA HIS A 74 14.07 0.56 11.33
C HIS A 74 15.26 0.33 10.39
N VAL A 75 16.25 -0.46 10.81
CA VAL A 75 17.43 -0.78 9.98
C VAL A 75 17.03 -1.67 8.80
N ALA A 76 16.12 -2.62 9.00
CA ALA A 76 15.58 -3.44 7.91
C ALA A 76 14.86 -2.60 6.83
N LEU A 77 14.07 -1.59 7.25
CA LEU A 77 13.41 -0.66 6.33
C LEU A 77 14.43 0.15 5.50
N LEU A 78 15.47 0.68 6.15
CA LEU A 78 16.53 1.42 5.46
C LEU A 78 17.32 0.53 4.49
N ASP A 79 17.61 -0.71 4.89
CA ASP A 79 18.26 -1.70 4.03
C ASP A 79 17.43 -1.97 2.78
N LEU A 80 16.13 -2.27 2.93
CA LEU A 80 15.25 -2.55 1.79
C LEU A 80 15.16 -1.37 0.82
N LYS A 81 15.08 -0.13 1.32
CA LYS A 81 15.15 1.08 0.49
C LYS A 81 16.47 1.17 -0.28
N GLY A 82 17.59 0.86 0.38
CA GLY A 82 18.90 0.83 -0.28
C GLY A 82 18.99 -0.24 -1.38
N ARG A 83 18.43 -1.43 -1.14
CA ARG A 83 18.40 -2.53 -2.12
C ARG A 83 17.46 -2.26 -3.29
N TYR A 84 16.34 -1.57 -3.05
CA TYR A 84 15.41 -1.16 -4.10
C TYR A 84 16.11 -0.36 -5.21
N GLU A 85 17.03 0.53 -4.84
CA GLU A 85 17.84 1.31 -5.79
C GLU A 85 18.79 0.44 -6.63
N GLN A 86 19.24 -0.71 -6.10
CA GLN A 86 20.09 -1.67 -6.82
C GLN A 86 19.30 -2.53 -7.82
N GLY A 87 17.98 -2.61 -7.70
CA GLY A 87 17.11 -3.38 -8.59
C GLY A 87 16.93 -4.84 -8.17
N GLY A 88 16.54 -5.70 -9.11
CA GLY A 88 16.34 -7.13 -8.85
C GLY A 88 15.12 -7.44 -7.98
N TYR A 89 15.17 -8.56 -7.26
CA TYR A 89 14.07 -9.06 -6.43
C TYR A 89 13.56 -8.03 -5.40
N PRO A 90 14.42 -7.31 -4.65
CA PRO A 90 13.96 -6.29 -3.70
C PRO A 90 13.17 -5.16 -4.35
N ARG A 91 13.42 -4.81 -5.62
CA ARG A 91 12.62 -3.81 -6.34
C ARG A 91 11.27 -4.36 -6.75
N LEU A 92 11.23 -5.60 -7.25
CA LEU A 92 10.01 -6.23 -7.76
C LEU A 92 9.03 -6.57 -6.63
N TYR A 93 9.54 -7.05 -5.50
CA TYR A 93 8.75 -7.54 -4.37
C TYR A 93 8.84 -6.63 -3.14
N CYS A 94 9.23 -5.36 -3.31
CA CYS A 94 9.44 -4.46 -2.16
C CYS A 94 8.22 -4.33 -1.25
N HIS A 95 7.00 -4.35 -1.81
CA HIS A 95 5.79 -4.27 -1.00
C HIS A 95 5.67 -5.47 -0.05
N THR A 96 5.75 -6.68 -0.60
CA THR A 96 5.69 -7.94 0.17
C THR A 96 6.81 -8.02 1.20
N LEU A 97 8.03 -7.59 0.83
CA LEU A 97 9.17 -7.57 1.76
C LEU A 97 9.03 -6.55 2.90
N LEU A 98 8.16 -5.54 2.76
CA LEU A 98 7.89 -4.58 3.82
C LEU A 98 6.90 -5.08 4.87
N HIS A 99 6.04 -6.06 4.55
CA HIS A 99 5.08 -6.64 5.50
C HIS A 99 5.77 -7.17 6.76
N PRO A 100 6.73 -8.11 6.70
CA PRO A 100 7.41 -8.63 7.90
C PRO A 100 8.23 -7.55 8.64
N ILE A 101 8.74 -6.54 7.92
CA ILE A 101 9.44 -5.40 8.53
C ILE A 101 8.46 -4.53 9.33
N GLY A 102 7.28 -4.27 8.76
CA GLY A 102 6.19 -3.55 9.40
C GLY A 102 5.64 -4.32 10.60
N GLU A 103 5.41 -5.62 10.46
CA GLU A 103 4.91 -6.50 11.51
C GLU A 103 5.80 -6.42 12.75
N ALA A 104 7.11 -6.55 12.54
CA ALA A 104 8.09 -6.36 13.59
C ALA A 104 8.02 -4.96 14.24
N ALA A 105 7.79 -3.91 13.45
CA ALA A 105 7.59 -2.56 13.98
C ALA A 105 6.30 -2.43 14.81
N GLY A 106 5.23 -3.11 14.44
CA GLY A 106 3.99 -3.20 15.21
C GLY A 106 4.21 -3.74 16.63
N HIS A 107 5.18 -4.62 16.80
CA HIS A 107 5.61 -5.14 18.11
C HIS A 107 6.67 -4.28 18.81
N GLU A 108 7.56 -3.63 18.04
CA GLU A 108 8.69 -2.84 18.55
C GLU A 108 8.26 -1.51 19.19
N TYR A 109 7.21 -0.87 18.65
CA TYR A 109 6.80 0.47 19.07
C TYR A 109 5.54 0.47 19.95
N SER A 110 5.46 1.48 20.83
CA SER A 110 4.38 1.58 21.82
C SER A 110 2.98 1.89 21.25
N SER A 111 2.89 2.27 19.97
CA SER A 111 1.62 2.57 19.30
C SER A 111 1.78 2.56 17.78
N VAL A 112 0.66 2.40 17.05
CA VAL A 112 0.59 2.52 15.58
C VAL A 112 1.18 3.85 15.12
N ALA A 113 0.80 4.96 15.75
CA ALA A 113 1.34 6.27 15.41
C ALA A 113 2.86 6.37 15.61
N ALA A 114 3.40 5.73 16.65
CA ALA A 114 4.84 5.70 16.89
C ALA A 114 5.58 4.85 15.85
N ALA A 115 5.02 3.70 15.45
CA ALA A 115 5.55 2.86 14.38
C ALA A 115 5.50 3.57 13.01
N TYR A 116 4.38 4.22 12.68
CA TYR A 116 4.19 4.94 11.42
C TYR A 116 5.17 6.13 11.31
N ALA A 117 5.50 6.79 12.42
CA ALA A 117 6.49 7.86 12.44
C ALA A 117 7.93 7.40 12.05
N LYS A 118 8.17 6.09 11.94
CA LYS A 118 9.43 5.49 11.49
C LYS A 118 9.40 5.03 10.02
N GLY A 119 8.22 4.97 9.43
CA GLY A 119 8.00 4.58 8.05
C GLY A 119 7.61 5.74 7.15
N ASP A 120 7.31 5.38 5.91
CA ASP A 120 6.67 6.24 4.92
C ASP A 120 5.87 5.36 3.94
N THR A 121 5.31 5.98 2.92
CA THR A 121 4.44 5.36 1.92
C THR A 121 5.21 4.56 0.86
N PHE A 122 6.52 4.37 1.06
CA PHE A 122 7.39 3.65 0.13
C PHE A 122 6.83 2.27 -0.19
N CYS A 123 6.92 1.89 -1.48
CA CYS A 123 6.38 0.64 -2.00
C CYS A 123 4.92 0.38 -1.61
N ARG A 124 4.06 1.35 -1.92
CA ARG A 124 2.60 1.29 -1.70
C ARG A 124 2.27 1.03 -0.23
N SER A 125 2.92 1.74 0.68
CA SER A 125 2.68 1.65 2.13
C SER A 125 2.85 0.25 2.75
N GLY A 126 3.63 -0.65 2.14
CA GLY A 126 3.78 -2.03 2.65
C GLY A 126 4.22 -2.09 4.12
N TYR A 127 5.05 -1.14 4.58
CA TYR A 127 5.48 -1.08 5.99
C TYR A 127 4.31 -0.75 6.93
N TYR A 128 3.42 0.16 6.51
CA TYR A 128 2.24 0.52 7.28
C TYR A 128 1.24 -0.65 7.37
N HIS A 129 1.10 -1.44 6.30
CA HIS A 129 0.25 -2.63 6.31
C HIS A 129 0.79 -3.66 7.32
N GLY A 130 2.08 -3.96 7.24
CA GLY A 130 2.77 -4.84 8.19
C GLY A 130 2.61 -4.38 9.64
N VAL A 131 2.73 -3.08 9.94
CA VAL A 131 2.54 -2.56 11.31
C VAL A 131 1.18 -2.98 11.88
N LEU A 132 0.12 -2.93 11.06
CA LEU A 132 -1.19 -3.36 11.50
C LEU A 132 -1.32 -4.88 11.56
N GLU A 133 -0.73 -5.64 10.63
CA GLU A 133 -0.64 -7.10 10.74
C GLU A 133 -0.04 -7.53 12.10
N GLY A 134 1.08 -6.91 12.52
CA GLY A 134 1.70 -7.22 13.82
C GLY A 134 0.87 -6.78 15.03
N VAL A 135 0.17 -5.64 14.93
CA VAL A 135 -0.70 -5.15 16.01
C VAL A 135 -1.93 -6.05 16.19
N PHE A 136 -2.50 -6.57 15.11
CA PHE A 136 -3.67 -7.45 15.15
C PHE A 136 -3.33 -8.92 15.42
N GLY A 137 -2.15 -9.39 14.99
CA GLY A 137 -1.67 -10.76 15.20
C GLY A 137 -1.22 -11.09 16.64
N HIS A 138 -1.21 -10.11 17.55
CA HIS A 138 -0.78 -10.32 18.94
C HIS A 138 -1.90 -10.80 19.88
N GLU A 139 -1.56 -11.58 20.92
CA GLU A 139 -2.49 -11.97 21.98
C GLU A 139 -3.11 -10.73 22.66
N GLY A 140 -4.45 -10.68 22.75
CA GLY A 140 -5.19 -9.57 23.36
C GLY A 140 -5.74 -8.51 22.38
N SER A 141 -5.59 -8.73 21.07
CA SER A 141 -6.13 -7.87 20.00
C SER A 141 -7.67 -7.76 19.99
N GLU A 142 -8.40 -8.62 20.73
CA GLU A 142 -9.84 -8.48 20.97
C GLU A 142 -10.23 -7.08 21.47
N GLN A 143 -9.39 -6.45 22.31
CA GLN A 143 -9.65 -5.09 22.80
C GLN A 143 -9.54 -4.03 21.70
N LEU A 144 -8.73 -4.28 20.66
CA LEU A 144 -8.59 -3.38 19.51
C LEU A 144 -9.86 -3.37 18.66
N LEU A 145 -10.52 -4.52 18.53
CA LEU A 145 -11.80 -4.66 17.81
C LEU A 145 -12.94 -3.83 18.43
N HIS A 146 -12.81 -3.48 19.71
CA HIS A 146 -13.79 -2.64 20.41
C HIS A 146 -13.54 -1.14 20.22
N ASN A 147 -12.39 -0.73 19.68
CA ASN A 147 -12.04 0.68 19.53
C ASN A 147 -11.20 0.95 18.26
N LEU A 148 -11.64 0.43 17.12
CA LEU A 148 -10.94 0.60 15.84
C LEU A 148 -10.73 2.07 15.46
N ASP A 149 -11.68 2.96 15.78
CA ASP A 149 -11.57 4.41 15.53
C ASP A 149 -10.34 5.05 16.20
N SER A 150 -9.85 4.48 17.31
CA SER A 150 -8.70 4.99 18.03
C SER A 150 -7.36 4.64 17.38
N LEU A 151 -7.29 3.56 16.61
CA LEU A 151 -6.03 3.05 16.04
C LEU A 151 -5.35 4.08 15.13
N CYS A 152 -6.15 4.75 14.31
CA CYS A 152 -5.69 5.77 13.37
C CYS A 152 -5.95 7.21 13.84
N ALA A 153 -6.41 7.41 15.09
CA ALA A 153 -6.84 8.73 15.57
C ALA A 153 -5.71 9.76 15.61
N GLU A 154 -4.49 9.33 15.93
CA GLU A 154 -3.31 10.20 16.02
C GLU A 154 -2.48 10.26 14.74
N VAL A 155 -2.94 9.60 13.65
CA VAL A 155 -2.25 9.64 12.36
C VAL A 155 -2.38 11.02 11.74
N LYS A 156 -1.24 11.55 11.27
CA LYS A 156 -1.17 12.91 10.71
C LYS A 156 -2.05 13.01 9.47
N GLY A 157 -2.82 14.09 9.40
CA GLY A 157 -3.64 14.42 8.21
C GLY A 157 -5.02 13.76 8.15
N LYS A 158 -5.46 13.09 9.23
CA LYS A 158 -6.83 12.58 9.40
C LYS A 158 -7.92 13.57 8.97
N GLU A 159 -7.85 14.81 9.42
CA GLU A 159 -8.83 15.88 9.10
C GLU A 159 -8.97 16.19 7.60
N ARG A 160 -7.99 15.78 6.79
CA ARG A 160 -7.96 15.97 5.33
C ARG A 160 -8.08 14.66 4.56
N TYR A 161 -8.31 13.54 5.24
CA TYR A 161 -8.22 12.20 4.66
C TYR A 161 -6.91 11.98 3.90
N SER A 162 -5.79 12.43 4.51
CA SER A 162 -4.47 12.28 3.93
C SER A 162 -4.18 10.83 3.58
N TYR A 163 -3.22 10.64 2.69
CA TYR A 163 -2.79 9.31 2.31
C TYR A 163 -2.22 8.47 3.47
N ASP A 164 -1.57 9.10 4.45
CA ASP A 164 -1.15 8.40 5.67
C ASP A 164 -2.35 7.89 6.47
N TYR A 165 -3.42 8.70 6.58
CA TYR A 165 -4.65 8.28 7.26
C TYR A 165 -5.38 7.19 6.47
N PHE A 166 -5.49 7.34 5.15
CA PHE A 166 -5.98 6.29 4.26
C PHE A 166 -5.20 4.98 4.44
N SER A 167 -3.87 5.03 4.38
CA SER A 167 -3.02 3.85 4.54
C SER A 167 -3.22 3.18 5.91
N CYS A 168 -3.42 3.97 6.97
CA CYS A 168 -3.76 3.42 8.28
C CYS A 168 -5.11 2.71 8.28
N VAL A 169 -6.16 3.37 7.80
CA VAL A 169 -7.51 2.79 7.84
C VAL A 169 -7.66 1.61 6.87
N HIS A 170 -7.00 1.67 5.72
CA HIS A 170 -6.87 0.53 4.79
C HIS A 170 -6.13 -0.64 5.46
N GLY A 171 -5.04 -0.37 6.16
CA GLY A 171 -4.29 -1.37 6.94
C GLY A 171 -5.12 -2.04 8.05
N ILE A 172 -6.17 -1.39 8.59
CA ILE A 172 -7.09 -2.06 9.53
C ILE A 172 -7.75 -3.27 8.85
N GLY A 173 -8.06 -3.18 7.56
CA GLY A 173 -8.61 -4.29 6.78
C GLY A 173 -7.66 -5.48 6.68
N HIS A 174 -6.38 -5.22 6.41
CA HIS A 174 -5.32 -6.24 6.44
C HIS A 174 -5.21 -6.89 7.83
N GLY A 175 -5.16 -6.07 8.88
CA GLY A 175 -5.09 -6.57 10.25
C GLY A 175 -6.30 -7.41 10.66
N LEU A 176 -7.51 -7.06 10.22
CA LEU A 176 -8.72 -7.86 10.47
C LEU A 176 -8.68 -9.21 9.74
N MET A 177 -8.13 -9.25 8.53
CA MET A 177 -7.93 -10.49 7.79
C MET A 177 -6.90 -11.38 8.49
N ALA A 178 -5.78 -10.83 8.96
CA ALA A 178 -4.81 -11.58 9.76
C ALA A 178 -5.43 -12.10 11.08
N TYR A 179 -6.18 -11.26 11.78
CA TYR A 179 -6.86 -11.61 13.04
C TYR A 179 -7.87 -12.74 12.87
N SER A 180 -8.65 -12.71 11.79
CA SER A 180 -9.75 -13.64 11.54
C SER A 180 -9.33 -14.86 10.72
N ASP A 181 -8.03 -15.17 10.63
CA ASP A 181 -7.53 -16.32 9.84
C ASP A 181 -8.02 -16.25 8.38
N HIS A 182 -7.94 -15.07 7.75
CA HIS A 182 -8.43 -14.79 6.40
C HIS A 182 -9.92 -15.07 6.18
N GLU A 183 -10.76 -15.02 7.23
CA GLU A 183 -12.21 -15.07 7.10
C GLU A 183 -12.77 -13.73 6.56
N LEU A 184 -12.88 -13.64 5.23
CA LEU A 184 -13.29 -12.44 4.50
C LEU A 184 -14.57 -11.78 5.03
N PHE A 185 -15.63 -12.56 5.23
CA PHE A 185 -16.93 -12.00 5.65
C PHE A 185 -16.87 -11.44 7.08
N GLU A 186 -16.17 -12.12 7.98
CA GLU A 186 -15.95 -11.65 9.35
C GLU A 186 -15.11 -10.36 9.36
N SER A 187 -14.08 -10.29 8.51
CA SER A 187 -13.26 -9.09 8.35
C SER A 187 -14.04 -7.88 7.86
N LEU A 188 -14.95 -8.07 6.89
CA LEU A 188 -15.84 -7.00 6.40
C LEU A 188 -16.79 -6.49 7.51
N GLU A 189 -17.37 -7.41 8.31
CA GLU A 189 -18.17 -7.05 9.48
C GLU A 189 -17.33 -6.35 10.57
N GLY A 190 -16.05 -6.71 10.69
CA GLY A 190 -15.08 -6.02 11.53
C GLY A 190 -14.90 -4.56 11.12
N CYS A 191 -14.72 -4.29 9.82
CA CYS A 191 -14.62 -2.93 9.29
C CYS A 191 -15.87 -2.09 9.59
N ASP A 192 -17.06 -2.71 9.61
CA ASP A 192 -18.33 -2.01 9.87
C ASP A 192 -18.46 -1.46 11.30
N LYS A 193 -17.55 -1.85 12.21
CA LYS A 193 -17.44 -1.28 13.55
C LYS A 193 -16.81 0.12 13.56
N LEU A 194 -16.15 0.54 12.48
CA LEU A 194 -15.66 1.92 12.33
C LEU A 194 -16.84 2.90 12.26
N SER A 195 -16.65 4.11 12.79
CA SER A 195 -17.76 5.09 12.87
C SER A 195 -18.04 5.83 11.56
N GLY A 196 -17.01 6.06 10.73
CA GLY A 196 -17.10 6.83 9.50
C GLY A 196 -17.25 5.98 8.24
N GLU A 197 -18.10 6.42 7.30
CA GLU A 197 -18.37 5.68 6.06
C GLU A 197 -17.15 5.62 5.12
N TRP A 198 -16.35 6.68 5.10
CA TRP A 198 -15.10 6.69 4.32
C TRP A 198 -14.09 5.70 4.92
N GLU A 199 -14.02 5.64 6.24
CA GLU A 199 -13.15 4.72 6.96
C GLU A 199 -13.56 3.25 6.74
N LYS A 200 -14.85 2.94 6.86
CA LYS A 200 -15.39 1.61 6.53
C LYS A 200 -14.99 1.19 5.11
N SER A 201 -15.26 2.06 4.13
CA SER A 201 -14.94 1.80 2.73
C SER A 201 -13.44 1.60 2.51
N SER A 202 -12.59 2.41 3.13
CA SER A 202 -11.13 2.26 3.03
C SER A 202 -10.64 0.93 3.65
N CYS A 203 -11.21 0.55 4.80
CA CYS A 203 -10.96 -0.73 5.47
C CYS A 203 -11.40 -1.92 4.62
N HIS A 204 -12.59 -1.87 4.00
CA HIS A 204 -13.05 -2.92 3.07
C HIS A 204 -12.07 -3.11 1.91
N GLY A 205 -11.49 -2.03 1.40
CA GLY A 205 -10.44 -2.09 0.39
C GLY A 205 -9.22 -2.93 0.82
N GLY A 206 -8.78 -2.78 2.07
CA GLY A 206 -7.68 -3.57 2.64
C GLY A 206 -8.05 -5.04 2.80
N VAL A 207 -9.28 -5.33 3.24
CA VAL A 207 -9.80 -6.70 3.33
C VAL A 207 -9.79 -7.42 1.97
N PHE A 208 -10.29 -6.75 0.92
CA PHE A 208 -10.27 -7.34 -0.43
C PHE A 208 -8.87 -7.40 -1.05
N MET A 209 -7.99 -6.46 -0.71
CA MET A 209 -6.59 -6.53 -1.11
C MET A 209 -5.90 -7.73 -0.49
N GLU A 210 -6.05 -7.91 0.82
CA GLU A 210 -5.51 -9.07 1.53
C GLU A 210 -6.01 -10.37 0.90
N ASN A 211 -7.33 -10.50 0.69
CA ASN A 211 -7.91 -11.70 0.08
C ASN A 211 -7.33 -12.06 -1.31
N VAL A 212 -6.82 -11.08 -2.06
CA VAL A 212 -6.14 -11.29 -3.33
C VAL A 212 -4.67 -11.63 -3.15
N ILE A 213 -3.95 -10.93 -2.27
CA ILE A 213 -2.50 -11.12 -2.11
C ILE A 213 -2.14 -12.36 -1.29
N SER A 214 -3.02 -12.82 -0.39
CA SER A 214 -2.82 -14.07 0.35
C SER A 214 -3.16 -15.32 -0.48
N ASP A 215 -3.64 -15.19 -1.73
CA ASP A 215 -3.91 -16.35 -2.58
C ASP A 215 -2.62 -16.96 -3.12
N MET A 216 -2.14 -18.00 -2.45
CA MET A 216 -0.88 -18.68 -2.76
C MET A 216 -1.11 -20.14 -3.17
N PRO A 217 -0.22 -20.75 -3.98
CA PRO A 217 -0.41 -22.15 -4.41
C PRO A 217 -0.55 -23.16 -3.25
N ASP A 218 0.20 -22.97 -2.17
CA ASP A 218 0.20 -23.86 -1.00
C ASP A 218 -0.86 -23.47 0.05
N GLU A 219 -1.36 -22.25 -0.02
CA GLU A 219 -2.41 -21.70 0.85
C GLU A 219 -3.36 -20.83 0.00
N PRO A 220 -4.27 -21.46 -0.76
CA PRO A 220 -5.17 -20.72 -1.63
C PRO A 220 -6.19 -19.95 -0.81
N SER A 221 -6.59 -18.78 -1.31
CA SER A 221 -7.62 -17.97 -0.66
C SER A 221 -8.91 -18.77 -0.50
N LYS A 222 -9.50 -18.69 0.70
CA LYS A 222 -10.81 -19.27 1.02
C LYS A 222 -11.93 -18.70 0.13
N TYR A 223 -11.73 -17.51 -0.44
CA TYR A 223 -12.78 -16.73 -1.09
C TYR A 223 -12.49 -16.34 -2.55
N LEU A 224 -11.44 -16.88 -3.17
CA LEU A 224 -11.22 -16.76 -4.62
C LEU A 224 -11.51 -18.09 -5.32
N LYS A 225 -12.40 -18.05 -6.31
CA LYS A 225 -12.83 -19.25 -7.03
C LYS A 225 -12.33 -19.24 -8.47
N ARG A 226 -11.70 -20.34 -8.89
CA ARG A 226 -11.22 -20.50 -10.27
C ARG A 226 -12.37 -20.63 -11.28
N ASP A 227 -13.50 -21.20 -10.86
CA ASP A 227 -14.69 -21.41 -11.70
C ASP A 227 -15.70 -20.25 -11.64
N ASP A 228 -15.51 -19.29 -10.74
CA ASP A 228 -16.26 -18.03 -10.67
C ASP A 228 -15.31 -16.83 -10.50
N PRO A 229 -14.83 -16.24 -11.61
CA PRO A 229 -13.89 -15.11 -11.58
C PRO A 229 -14.42 -13.84 -10.89
N LEU A 230 -15.74 -13.74 -10.69
CA LEU A 230 -16.38 -12.59 -10.04
C LEU A 230 -16.62 -12.81 -8.54
N TYR A 231 -16.40 -14.03 -8.03
CA TYR A 231 -16.50 -14.33 -6.61
C TYR A 231 -15.25 -13.81 -5.87
N PRO A 232 -15.41 -13.05 -4.76
CA PRO A 232 -16.62 -12.94 -3.95
C PRO A 232 -17.49 -11.71 -4.25
N CYS A 233 -17.10 -10.83 -5.18
CA CYS A 233 -17.81 -9.56 -5.43
C CYS A 233 -19.28 -9.74 -5.84
N ASN A 234 -19.62 -10.85 -6.47
CA ASN A 234 -21.01 -11.20 -6.82
C ASN A 234 -21.82 -11.76 -5.63
N ALA A 235 -21.18 -12.13 -4.53
CA ALA A 235 -21.78 -12.76 -3.34
C ALA A 235 -21.84 -11.83 -2.12
N VAL A 236 -20.95 -10.84 -2.03
CA VAL A 236 -20.95 -9.85 -0.94
C VAL A 236 -22.13 -8.87 -1.05
N ALA A 237 -22.48 -8.26 0.09
CA ALA A 237 -23.48 -7.21 0.17
C ALA A 237 -23.09 -5.98 -0.67
N ASP A 238 -24.10 -5.24 -1.13
CA ASP A 238 -23.98 -4.11 -2.06
C ASP A 238 -22.95 -3.04 -1.60
N THR A 239 -22.88 -2.81 -0.29
CA THR A 239 -21.99 -1.83 0.34
C THR A 239 -20.50 -2.18 0.17
N TYR A 240 -20.14 -3.47 0.06
CA TYR A 240 -18.76 -3.90 -0.09
C TYR A 240 -18.32 -4.01 -1.57
N ARG A 241 -19.29 -4.09 -2.49
CA ARG A 241 -19.02 -4.41 -3.91
C ARG A 241 -18.12 -3.40 -4.62
N TYR A 242 -18.24 -2.11 -4.29
CA TYR A 242 -17.40 -1.09 -4.91
C TYR A 242 -15.91 -1.37 -4.68
N GLN A 243 -15.53 -1.62 -3.43
CA GLN A 243 -14.15 -1.93 -3.04
C GLN A 243 -13.71 -3.31 -3.55
N CYS A 244 -14.61 -4.29 -3.55
CA CYS A 244 -14.31 -5.60 -4.12
C CYS A 244 -13.94 -5.49 -5.61
N TYR A 245 -14.76 -4.79 -6.40
CA TYR A 245 -14.50 -4.63 -7.82
C TYR A 245 -13.29 -3.74 -8.14
N LEU A 246 -12.80 -2.92 -7.21
CA LEU A 246 -11.53 -2.19 -7.33
C LEU A 246 -10.28 -3.08 -7.18
N MET A 247 -10.45 -4.36 -6.80
CA MET A 247 -9.37 -5.30 -6.51
C MET A 247 -9.47 -6.62 -7.29
N GLN A 248 -10.69 -7.04 -7.66
CA GLN A 248 -10.97 -8.39 -8.16
C GLN A 248 -10.23 -8.76 -9.47
N THR A 249 -9.83 -7.78 -10.28
CA THR A 249 -9.25 -8.08 -11.60
C THR A 249 -7.89 -8.77 -11.52
N SER A 250 -7.14 -8.65 -10.42
CA SER A 250 -5.90 -9.43 -10.26
C SER A 250 -6.17 -10.93 -10.28
N HIS A 251 -7.22 -11.38 -9.58
CA HIS A 251 -7.69 -12.77 -9.61
C HIS A 251 -8.15 -13.17 -11.01
N MET A 252 -8.90 -12.30 -11.69
CA MET A 252 -9.35 -12.56 -13.07
C MET A 252 -8.18 -12.70 -14.04
N LEU A 253 -7.13 -11.88 -13.90
CA LEU A 253 -5.92 -11.98 -14.72
C LEU A 253 -5.19 -13.29 -14.46
N THR A 254 -5.12 -13.76 -13.22
CA THR A 254 -4.58 -15.09 -12.89
C THR A 254 -5.36 -16.21 -13.57
N ILE A 255 -6.70 -16.17 -13.55
CA ILE A 255 -7.55 -17.18 -14.21
C ILE A 255 -7.43 -17.13 -15.73
N TYR A 256 -7.30 -15.93 -16.29
CA TYR A 256 -7.27 -15.70 -17.73
C TYR A 256 -5.86 -15.62 -18.32
N ASP A 257 -4.84 -16.06 -17.60
CA ASP A 257 -3.44 -16.10 -18.04
C ASP A 257 -2.94 -14.73 -18.55
N GLY A 258 -3.34 -13.64 -17.88
CA GLY A 258 -2.97 -12.27 -18.25
C GLY A 258 -3.73 -11.68 -19.44
N ASP A 259 -4.83 -12.31 -19.88
CA ASP A 259 -5.64 -11.82 -21.01
C ASP A 259 -6.56 -10.65 -20.59
N PHE A 260 -6.05 -9.42 -20.74
CA PHE A 260 -6.79 -8.19 -20.44
C PHE A 260 -8.11 -8.07 -21.21
N ALA A 261 -8.16 -8.51 -22.47
CA ALA A 261 -9.39 -8.47 -23.28
C ALA A 261 -10.50 -9.35 -22.68
N LYS A 262 -10.16 -10.53 -22.13
CA LYS A 262 -11.11 -11.36 -21.38
C LYS A 262 -11.57 -10.70 -20.09
N VAL A 263 -10.67 -10.04 -19.34
CA VAL A 263 -11.06 -9.32 -18.11
C VAL A 263 -12.00 -8.16 -18.42
N PHE A 264 -11.75 -7.37 -19.49
CA PHE A 264 -12.69 -6.35 -19.95
C PHE A 264 -14.07 -6.93 -20.28
N ALA A 265 -14.11 -8.10 -20.93
CA ALA A 265 -15.36 -8.78 -21.24
C ALA A 265 -16.09 -9.27 -19.96
N ALA A 266 -15.36 -9.78 -18.96
CA ALA A 266 -15.91 -10.15 -17.67
C ALA A 266 -16.50 -8.94 -16.91
N CYS A 267 -15.74 -7.84 -16.82
CA CYS A 267 -16.20 -6.58 -16.23
C CYS A 267 -17.44 -6.01 -16.95
N SER A 268 -17.60 -6.24 -18.26
CA SER A 268 -18.80 -5.82 -19.00
C SER A 268 -20.08 -6.53 -18.52
N GLY A 269 -19.94 -7.75 -17.99
CA GLY A 269 -21.03 -8.55 -17.43
C GLY A 269 -21.44 -8.13 -16.02
N VAL A 270 -20.64 -7.29 -15.35
CA VAL A 270 -20.95 -6.73 -14.03
C VAL A 270 -22.12 -5.73 -14.12
N GLU A 271 -22.88 -5.61 -13.03
CA GLU A 271 -23.94 -4.60 -12.89
C GLU A 271 -23.40 -3.19 -13.22
N ALA A 272 -24.19 -2.39 -13.95
CA ALA A 272 -23.73 -1.13 -14.54
C ALA A 272 -23.00 -0.20 -13.57
N LYS A 273 -23.48 -0.07 -12.31
CA LYS A 273 -22.88 0.80 -11.30
C LYS A 273 -21.49 0.36 -10.81
N TYR A 274 -21.06 -0.88 -11.08
CA TYR A 274 -19.75 -1.41 -10.67
C TYR A 274 -18.80 -1.71 -11.85
N ARG A 275 -19.19 -1.37 -13.08
CA ARG A 275 -18.31 -1.56 -14.25
C ARG A 275 -17.10 -0.66 -14.20
N ALA A 276 -17.29 0.62 -13.88
CA ALA A 276 -16.20 1.59 -13.73
C ALA A 276 -15.14 1.13 -12.72
N PRO A 277 -15.46 0.77 -11.46
CA PRO A 277 -14.44 0.27 -10.53
C PRO A 277 -13.77 -1.02 -11.02
N CYS A 278 -14.49 -1.92 -11.72
CA CYS A 278 -13.87 -3.11 -12.33
C CYS A 278 -12.83 -2.75 -13.40
N TYR A 279 -13.11 -1.77 -14.26
CA TYR A 279 -12.14 -1.31 -15.25
C TYR A 279 -10.97 -0.54 -14.60
N GLN A 280 -11.22 0.25 -13.56
CA GLN A 280 -10.19 0.93 -12.78
C GLN A 280 -9.25 -0.07 -12.08
N SER A 281 -9.80 -1.16 -11.53
CA SER A 281 -9.02 -2.29 -11.00
C SER A 281 -8.08 -2.87 -12.06
N LEU A 282 -8.58 -3.09 -13.28
CA LEU A 282 -7.76 -3.58 -14.39
C LEU A 282 -6.67 -2.58 -14.79
N GLY A 283 -6.96 -1.28 -14.69
CA GLY A 283 -5.98 -0.21 -14.85
C GLY A 283 -4.85 -0.24 -13.83
N ARG A 284 -5.19 -0.44 -12.56
CA ARG A 284 -4.21 -0.64 -11.49
C ARG A 284 -3.32 -1.86 -11.78
N ASP A 285 -3.91 -2.97 -12.25
CA ASP A 285 -3.12 -4.14 -12.65
C ASP A 285 -2.24 -3.85 -13.88
N ALA A 286 -2.73 -3.09 -14.87
CA ALA A 286 -1.93 -2.65 -16.02
C ALA A 286 -0.70 -1.85 -15.58
N SER A 287 -0.85 -0.96 -14.60
CA SER A 287 0.27 -0.25 -13.97
C SER A 287 1.27 -1.24 -13.38
N GLY A 288 0.82 -2.19 -12.54
CA GLY A 288 1.67 -3.21 -11.94
C GLY A 288 2.43 -4.08 -12.96
N TRP A 289 1.77 -4.46 -14.06
CA TRP A 289 2.34 -5.33 -15.10
C TRP A 289 3.26 -4.60 -16.08
N SER A 290 3.18 -3.27 -16.14
CA SER A 290 4.00 -2.44 -17.06
C SER A 290 5.39 -2.13 -16.53
N TYR A 291 5.68 -2.42 -15.26
CA TYR A 291 6.90 -2.00 -14.57
C TYR A 291 7.23 -0.50 -14.77
N GLY A 292 6.21 0.35 -14.87
CA GLY A 292 6.33 1.80 -15.06
C GLY A 292 6.32 2.28 -16.51
N SER A 293 6.17 1.39 -17.49
CA SER A 293 6.10 1.74 -18.91
C SER A 293 4.72 2.30 -19.30
N ILE A 294 4.67 3.59 -19.63
CA ILE A 294 3.44 4.26 -20.11
C ILE A 294 2.89 3.59 -21.38
N ASP A 295 3.77 3.19 -22.31
CA ASP A 295 3.38 2.55 -23.57
C ASP A 295 2.76 1.16 -23.32
N GLU A 296 3.25 0.41 -22.35
CA GLU A 296 2.67 -0.89 -21.99
C GLU A 296 1.32 -0.73 -21.30
N VAL A 297 1.17 0.23 -20.38
CA VAL A 297 -0.13 0.56 -19.79
C VAL A 297 -1.16 0.88 -20.87
N ALA A 298 -0.78 1.74 -21.83
CA ALA A 298 -1.65 2.08 -22.94
C ALA A 298 -1.97 0.85 -23.82
N ALA A 299 -1.00 -0.02 -24.08
CA ALA A 299 -1.21 -1.27 -24.82
C ALA A 299 -2.19 -2.23 -24.12
N TYR A 300 -2.15 -2.32 -22.78
CA TYR A 300 -3.13 -3.08 -22.00
C TYR A 300 -4.52 -2.43 -22.05
N CYS A 301 -4.62 -1.14 -21.76
CA CYS A 301 -5.92 -0.46 -21.71
C CYS A 301 -6.60 -0.36 -23.08
N THR A 302 -5.85 -0.29 -24.19
CA THR A 302 -6.40 -0.26 -25.56
C THR A 302 -7.09 -1.55 -26.00
N GLN A 303 -6.93 -2.65 -25.24
CA GLN A 303 -7.70 -3.88 -25.46
C GLN A 303 -9.19 -3.71 -25.10
N GLY A 304 -9.54 -2.63 -24.39
CA GLY A 304 -10.92 -2.22 -24.14
C GLY A 304 -11.66 -1.86 -25.44
N ARG A 305 -12.82 -2.48 -25.66
CA ARG A 305 -13.66 -2.30 -26.86
C ARG A 305 -14.44 -1.00 -26.87
N THR A 306 -14.76 -0.44 -25.70
CA THR A 306 -15.52 0.81 -25.58
C THR A 306 -14.64 1.96 -25.06
N ALA A 307 -15.04 3.20 -25.34
CA ALA A 307 -14.34 4.38 -24.81
C ALA A 307 -14.35 4.41 -23.27
N GLU A 308 -15.45 3.97 -22.64
CA GLU A 308 -15.56 3.83 -21.18
C GLU A 308 -14.50 2.86 -20.63
N GLN A 309 -14.35 1.67 -21.23
CA GLN A 309 -13.36 0.69 -20.80
C GLN A 309 -11.94 1.25 -20.81
N ARG A 310 -11.57 1.90 -21.91
CA ARG A 310 -10.22 2.46 -22.08
C ARG A 310 -9.98 3.61 -21.11
N ALA A 311 -10.97 4.49 -20.93
CA ALA A 311 -10.84 5.63 -20.05
C ALA A 311 -10.78 5.26 -18.57
N GLU A 312 -11.62 4.34 -18.10
CA GLU A 312 -11.61 3.89 -16.71
C GLU A 312 -10.37 3.05 -16.39
N CYS A 313 -9.87 2.25 -17.34
CA CYS A 313 -8.58 1.57 -17.21
C CYS A 313 -7.43 2.58 -17.08
N LEU A 314 -7.36 3.58 -17.95
CA LEU A 314 -6.34 4.63 -17.82
C LEU A 314 -6.46 5.41 -16.51
N ALA A 315 -7.68 5.66 -16.03
CA ALA A 315 -7.89 6.34 -14.75
C ALA A 315 -7.37 5.53 -13.56
N GLY A 316 -7.67 4.22 -13.52
CA GLY A 316 -7.11 3.32 -12.50
C GLY A 316 -5.59 3.27 -12.55
N ALA A 317 -5.01 3.15 -13.75
CA ALA A 317 -3.56 3.14 -13.94
C ALA A 317 -2.91 4.47 -13.52
N GLY A 318 -3.51 5.60 -13.88
CA GLY A 318 -3.05 6.94 -13.51
C GLY A 318 -3.03 7.16 -12.01
N VAL A 319 -4.08 6.73 -11.30
CA VAL A 319 -4.13 6.82 -9.83
C VAL A 319 -3.06 5.95 -9.19
N ASP A 320 -2.84 4.73 -9.68
CA ASP A 320 -1.75 3.86 -9.18
C ASP A 320 -0.36 4.44 -9.48
N PHE A 321 -0.16 5.05 -10.65
CA PHE A 321 1.09 5.69 -11.06
C PHE A 321 1.55 6.78 -10.09
N ILE A 322 0.64 7.47 -9.40
CA ILE A 322 1.01 8.46 -8.37
C ILE A 322 1.94 7.83 -7.33
N GLN A 323 1.67 6.58 -6.94
CA GLN A 323 2.45 5.86 -5.94
C GLN A 323 3.61 5.10 -6.54
N SER A 324 3.42 4.46 -7.70
CA SER A 324 4.43 3.57 -8.28
C SER A 324 5.51 4.32 -9.08
N GLN A 325 5.16 5.42 -9.74
CA GLN A 325 6.05 6.18 -10.64
C GLN A 325 6.15 7.69 -10.31
N GLY A 326 5.23 8.21 -9.50
CA GLY A 326 5.13 9.62 -9.11
C GLY A 326 4.13 10.43 -9.93
N ALA A 327 3.79 11.61 -9.40
CA ALA A 327 2.74 12.48 -9.95
C ALA A 327 3.00 12.97 -11.39
N GLU A 328 4.27 13.17 -11.77
CA GLU A 328 4.62 13.60 -13.12
C GLU A 328 4.36 12.50 -14.14
N ALA A 329 4.79 11.27 -13.85
CA ALA A 329 4.53 10.11 -14.70
C ALA A 329 3.03 9.81 -14.82
N ALA A 330 2.27 9.94 -13.72
CA ALA A 330 0.81 9.81 -13.73
C ALA A 330 0.14 10.81 -14.69
N ARG A 331 0.56 12.09 -14.65
CA ARG A 331 0.07 13.13 -15.57
C ARG A 331 0.47 12.86 -17.01
N GLU A 332 1.67 12.34 -17.25
CA GLU A 332 2.12 11.99 -18.59
C GLU A 332 1.28 10.86 -19.19
N LEU A 333 1.01 9.80 -18.42
CA LEU A 333 0.13 8.70 -18.82
C LEU A 333 -1.25 9.21 -19.27
N CYS A 334 -1.81 10.19 -18.55
CA CYS A 334 -3.12 10.75 -18.88
C CYS A 334 -3.17 11.63 -20.14
N LYS A 335 -2.04 11.88 -20.83
CA LYS A 335 -2.05 12.61 -22.12
C LYS A 335 -2.51 11.78 -23.30
N TRP A 336 -2.77 10.48 -23.10
CA TRP A 336 -3.28 9.59 -24.13
C TRP A 336 -4.65 10.06 -24.67
N GLU A 337 -4.81 10.11 -26.00
CA GLU A 337 -5.96 10.76 -26.64
C GLU A 337 -7.31 10.17 -26.24
N GLU A 338 -7.40 8.83 -26.14
CA GLU A 338 -8.63 8.15 -25.73
C GLU A 338 -8.65 7.93 -24.22
N GLY A 339 -9.51 8.68 -23.51
CA GLY A 339 -9.72 8.50 -22.07
C GLY A 339 -8.85 9.37 -21.16
N GLY A 340 -7.90 10.12 -21.71
CA GLY A 340 -7.00 11.00 -20.97
C GLY A 340 -7.68 12.04 -20.07
N ASN A 341 -8.88 12.51 -20.43
CA ASN A 341 -9.64 13.46 -19.60
C ASN A 341 -10.12 12.83 -18.28
N ILE A 342 -10.64 11.59 -18.32
CA ILE A 342 -11.10 10.88 -17.11
C ILE A 342 -9.89 10.52 -16.25
N CYS A 343 -8.80 10.05 -16.89
CA CYS A 343 -7.53 9.82 -16.21
C CYS A 343 -7.02 11.08 -15.49
N SER A 344 -6.94 12.21 -16.20
CA SER A 344 -6.47 13.48 -15.62
C SER A 344 -7.34 13.92 -14.45
N GLN A 345 -8.67 13.79 -14.56
CA GLN A 345 -9.57 14.11 -13.47
C GLN A 345 -9.32 13.24 -12.23
N ALA A 346 -9.19 11.93 -12.42
CA ALA A 346 -8.91 10.99 -11.34
C ALA A 346 -7.54 11.28 -10.68
N VAL A 347 -6.50 11.53 -11.48
CA VAL A 347 -5.16 11.87 -10.98
C VAL A 347 -5.16 13.17 -10.17
N GLU A 348 -5.73 14.25 -10.70
CA GLU A 348 -5.74 15.53 -9.97
C GLU A 348 -6.62 15.49 -8.72
N GLN A 349 -7.73 14.73 -8.74
CA GLN A 349 -8.54 14.51 -7.55
C GLN A 349 -7.74 13.77 -6.47
N SER A 350 -7.02 12.70 -6.83
CA SER A 350 -6.18 11.95 -5.90
C SER A 350 -5.01 12.79 -5.36
N LEU A 351 -4.35 13.58 -6.21
CA LEU A 351 -3.26 14.48 -5.79
C LEU A 351 -3.74 15.59 -4.85
N GLY A 352 -4.98 16.06 -5.00
CA GLY A 352 -5.58 17.03 -4.09
C GLY A 352 -5.86 16.50 -2.69
N ALA A 353 -5.88 15.18 -2.50
CA ALA A 353 -6.09 14.51 -1.22
C ALA A 353 -4.78 14.15 -0.49
N LEU A 354 -3.62 14.23 -1.17
CA LEU A 354 -2.29 14.11 -0.56
C LEU A 354 -1.93 15.39 0.20
#